data_AF-A0A366D1Y4-F1
#
_entry.id   AF-A0A366D1Y4-F1
#
_cell.length_a   1.000
_cell.length_b   1.000
_cell.length_c   1.000
_cell.angle_alpha   90.00
_cell.angle_beta   90.00
_cell.angle_gamma   90.00
#
_symmetry.space_group_name_H-M   'P 1'
#
loop_
_entity.id
_entity.type
_entity.pdbx_description
1 polymer ?
#
loop_
_entity_poly.entity_id
_entity_poly.type
_entity_poly.pdbx_seq_one_letter_code
_entity_poly.pdbx_strand_id
1 'polypeptide(L)'
;MNLEVRQKIISVCQEKIRQKGEKVQVSFYAFFANKNDQPETLMSVARWWIEEHQLNHFEKATKIFAMIKSYQDKKLESSVKGFNHLTLSVKDISRSLDFYENQLGFTAEVRWATGAYLSYGDAWLCLSLCSDEKEEMSVHYTHYAFNIDTASLKAMRDDPALDIWQVNQSEGDSLYVRDPDGHQLEFHLGSLSSRLTSLKETPYQGLEWLS
;
A
#
# COMPACT_ATOMS: atom_id res chain seq x y z
N MET A 1 17.47 -11.38 -4.94
CA MET A 1 18.55 -10.72 -5.71
C MET A 1 18.03 -9.37 -6.22
N ASN A 2 18.74 -8.27 -6.02
CA ASN A 2 18.21 -6.93 -6.34
C ASN A 2 18.02 -6.70 -7.86
N LEU A 3 17.30 -5.63 -8.23
CA LEU A 3 16.95 -5.34 -9.62
C LEU A 3 18.18 -5.04 -10.50
N GLU A 4 19.14 -4.28 -9.99
CA GLU A 4 20.35 -3.87 -10.73
C GLU A 4 21.20 -5.09 -11.14
N VAL A 5 21.39 -6.04 -10.23
CA VAL A 5 22.13 -7.28 -10.50
C VAL A 5 21.41 -8.15 -11.51
N ARG A 6 20.07 -8.25 -11.42
CA ARG A 6 19.25 -8.97 -12.41
C ARG A 6 19.44 -8.38 -13.81
N GLN A 7 19.36 -7.06 -13.94
CA GLN A 7 19.60 -6.37 -15.21
C GLN A 7 21.01 -6.59 -15.74
N LYS A 8 22.02 -6.56 -14.85
CA LYS A 8 23.41 -6.85 -15.21
C LYS A 8 23.58 -8.26 -15.76
N ILE A 9 23.03 -9.27 -15.09
CA ILE A 9 23.08 -10.67 -15.54
C ILE A 9 22.43 -10.81 -16.92
N ILE A 10 21.23 -10.24 -17.11
CA ILE A 10 20.51 -10.25 -18.39
C ILE A 10 21.39 -9.67 -19.50
N SER A 11 21.95 -8.47 -19.28
CA SER A 11 22.78 -7.78 -20.26
C SER A 11 24.02 -8.60 -20.64
N VAL A 12 24.74 -9.16 -19.66
CA VAL A 12 25.92 -9.99 -19.90
C VAL A 12 25.57 -11.26 -20.66
N CYS A 13 24.47 -11.93 -20.31
CA CYS A 13 24.03 -13.13 -21.02
C CYS A 13 23.69 -12.82 -22.48
N GLN A 14 22.94 -11.75 -22.75
CA GLN A 14 22.61 -11.33 -24.12
C GLN A 14 23.88 -11.05 -24.94
N GLU A 15 24.83 -10.32 -24.35
CA GLU A 15 26.08 -10.00 -25.04
C GLU A 15 26.90 -11.25 -25.37
N LYS A 16 27.02 -12.18 -24.42
CA LYS A 16 27.72 -13.46 -24.63
C LYS A 16 27.07 -14.26 -25.76
N ILE A 17 25.74 -14.35 -25.77
CA ILE A 17 24.98 -15.07 -26.81
C ILE A 17 25.19 -14.43 -28.17
N ARG A 18 25.14 -13.09 -28.25
CA ARG A 18 25.38 -12.36 -29.50
C ARG A 18 26.77 -12.61 -30.07
N GLN A 19 27.79 -12.63 -29.21
CA GLN A 19 29.19 -12.79 -29.63
C GLN A 19 29.58 -14.24 -29.95
N LYS A 20 29.08 -15.21 -29.19
CA LYS A 20 29.57 -16.60 -29.20
C LYS A 20 28.51 -17.65 -29.54
N GLY A 21 27.28 -17.21 -29.86
CA GLY A 21 26.15 -18.07 -30.16
C GLY A 21 25.49 -18.69 -28.93
N GLU A 22 24.37 -19.38 -29.15
CA GLU A 22 23.49 -19.91 -28.09
C GLU A 22 24.12 -21.01 -27.22
N LYS A 23 25.20 -21.65 -27.69
CA LYS A 23 25.91 -22.70 -26.95
C LYS A 23 26.90 -22.14 -25.92
N VAL A 24 27.09 -20.81 -25.87
CA VAL A 24 28.00 -20.17 -24.92
C VAL A 24 27.61 -20.48 -23.47
N GLN A 25 28.62 -20.81 -22.66
CA GLN A 25 28.44 -21.04 -21.24
C GLN A 25 29.02 -19.89 -20.42
N VAL A 26 28.43 -19.66 -19.25
CA VAL A 26 28.83 -18.65 -18.27
C VAL A 26 28.87 -19.26 -16.88
N SER A 27 29.75 -18.73 -16.04
CA SER A 27 29.74 -18.90 -14.59
C SER A 27 29.27 -17.60 -13.93
N PHE A 28 28.88 -17.63 -12.65
CA PHE A 28 28.44 -16.41 -11.96
C PHE A 28 29.52 -15.33 -11.89
N TYR A 29 30.81 -15.70 -11.91
CA TYR A 29 31.92 -14.74 -11.98
C TYR A 29 31.89 -13.88 -13.24
N ALA A 30 31.23 -14.32 -14.32
CA ALA A 30 31.12 -13.55 -15.55
C ALA A 30 30.35 -12.22 -15.38
N PHE A 31 29.64 -12.03 -14.26
CA PHE A 31 28.83 -10.85 -13.98
C PHE A 31 29.58 -9.78 -13.17
N PHE A 32 30.80 -10.07 -12.73
CA PHE A 32 31.61 -9.20 -11.88
C PHE A 32 32.92 -8.83 -12.56
N ALA A 33 33.53 -7.72 -12.11
CA ALA A 33 34.88 -7.37 -12.51
C ALA A 33 35.90 -8.38 -11.95
N ASN A 34 37.10 -8.44 -12.50
CA ASN A 34 38.20 -9.23 -11.95
C ASN A 34 38.83 -8.56 -10.70
N LYS A 35 37.97 -8.10 -9.78
CA LYS A 35 38.24 -7.43 -8.50
C LYS A 35 37.03 -7.64 -7.58
N ASN A 36 37.26 -7.78 -6.28
CA ASN A 36 36.21 -8.04 -5.27
C ASN A 36 35.63 -6.74 -4.69
N ASP A 37 35.24 -5.80 -5.54
CA ASP A 37 34.74 -4.47 -5.12
C ASP A 37 33.30 -4.53 -4.57
N GLN A 38 32.57 -5.63 -4.83
CA GLN A 38 31.17 -5.84 -4.43
C GLN A 38 30.97 -7.22 -3.77
N PRO A 39 31.62 -7.50 -2.62
CA PRO A 39 31.65 -8.84 -2.04
C PRO A 39 30.26 -9.35 -1.62
N GLU A 40 29.40 -8.52 -1.05
CA GLU A 40 28.05 -8.93 -0.65
C GLU A 40 27.19 -9.31 -1.87
N THR A 41 27.24 -8.51 -2.93
CA THR A 41 26.54 -8.77 -4.18
C THR A 41 27.02 -10.06 -4.83
N LEU A 42 28.34 -10.28 -4.85
CA LEU A 42 28.93 -11.52 -5.34
C LEU A 42 28.42 -12.73 -4.56
N MET A 43 28.41 -12.65 -3.22
CA MET A 43 27.92 -13.74 -2.38
C MET A 43 26.41 -13.98 -2.57
N SER A 44 25.61 -12.93 -2.78
CA SER A 44 24.20 -13.07 -3.12
C SER A 44 23.99 -13.84 -4.43
N VAL A 45 24.76 -13.53 -5.49
CA VAL A 45 24.66 -14.24 -6.77
C VAL A 45 25.19 -15.67 -6.64
N ALA A 46 26.27 -15.88 -5.89
CA ALA A 46 26.84 -17.20 -5.64
C ALA A 46 25.84 -18.11 -4.88
N ARG A 47 25.16 -17.59 -3.85
CA ARG A 47 24.10 -18.32 -3.13
C ARG A 47 22.95 -18.68 -4.07
N TRP A 48 22.46 -17.73 -4.85
CA TRP A 48 21.41 -17.97 -5.85
C TRP A 48 21.80 -19.08 -6.83
N TRP A 49 23.06 -19.07 -7.29
CA TRP A 49 23.59 -20.01 -8.27
C TRP A 49 23.81 -21.41 -7.68
N ILE A 50 24.50 -21.49 -6.54
CA ILE A 50 25.01 -22.75 -5.96
C ILE A 50 23.98 -23.38 -5.00
N GLU A 51 23.46 -22.61 -4.05
CA GLU A 51 22.60 -23.16 -3.00
C GLU A 51 21.15 -23.25 -3.48
N GLU A 52 20.60 -22.16 -4.02
CA GLU A 52 19.16 -22.11 -4.34
C GLU A 52 18.82 -22.93 -5.59
N HIS A 53 19.62 -22.82 -6.66
CA HIS A 53 19.31 -23.43 -7.96
C HIS A 53 20.25 -24.58 -8.34
N GLN A 54 21.26 -24.87 -7.52
CA GLN A 54 22.20 -25.99 -7.70
C GLN A 54 22.77 -26.09 -9.11
N LEU A 55 23.12 -24.94 -9.68
CA LEU A 55 23.66 -24.83 -11.02
C LEU A 55 25.12 -25.30 -11.06
N ASN A 56 25.54 -25.85 -12.19
CA ASN A 56 26.93 -26.28 -12.39
C ASN A 56 27.88 -25.09 -12.44
N HIS A 57 29.20 -25.36 -12.38
CA HIS A 57 30.24 -24.35 -12.53
C HIS A 57 30.07 -23.49 -13.79
N PHE A 58 29.54 -24.10 -14.86
CA PHE A 58 29.20 -23.44 -16.12
C PHE A 58 27.81 -23.85 -16.58
N GLU A 59 27.00 -22.87 -16.94
CA GLU A 59 25.64 -23.06 -17.46
C GLU A 59 25.47 -22.32 -18.77
N LYS A 60 24.57 -22.78 -19.64
CA LYS A 60 24.27 -22.08 -20.89
C LYS A 60 23.74 -20.67 -20.59
N ALA A 61 24.25 -19.66 -21.29
CA ALA A 61 23.80 -18.28 -21.09
C ALA A 61 22.30 -18.10 -21.39
N THR A 62 21.75 -18.87 -22.33
CA THR A 62 20.30 -18.89 -22.64
C THR A 62 19.46 -19.39 -21.47
N LYS A 63 19.94 -20.40 -20.72
CA LYS A 63 19.29 -20.91 -19.51
C LYS A 63 19.27 -19.86 -18.40
N ILE A 64 20.42 -19.24 -18.11
CA ILE A 64 20.51 -18.21 -17.08
C ILE A 64 19.66 -16.99 -17.43
N PHE A 65 19.70 -16.53 -18.68
CA PHE A 65 18.85 -15.46 -19.17
C PHE A 65 17.37 -15.74 -18.92
N ALA A 66 16.90 -16.94 -19.29
CA ALA A 66 15.51 -17.34 -19.08
C ALA A 66 15.14 -17.36 -17.59
N MET A 67 16.00 -17.92 -16.73
CA MET A 67 15.78 -17.98 -15.28
C MET A 67 15.68 -16.59 -14.65
N ILE A 68 16.54 -15.64 -15.04
CA ILE A 68 16.47 -14.26 -14.53
C ILE A 68 15.25 -13.52 -15.08
N LYS A 69 14.88 -13.75 -16.34
CA LYS A 69 13.66 -13.17 -16.93
C LYS A 69 12.39 -13.64 -16.24
N SER A 70 12.36 -14.89 -15.76
CA SER A 70 11.27 -15.44 -14.96
C SER A 70 11.44 -15.21 -13.45
N TYR A 71 12.51 -14.55 -13.00
CA TYR A 71 12.80 -14.40 -11.58
C TYR A 71 11.82 -13.41 -10.95
N GLN A 72 10.82 -13.97 -10.28
CA GLN A 72 9.94 -13.22 -9.41
C GLN A 72 10.57 -13.20 -8.02
N ASP A 73 10.63 -12.02 -7.40
CA ASP A 73 10.94 -11.97 -5.98
C ASP A 73 9.90 -12.82 -5.25
N LYS A 74 10.33 -13.66 -4.30
CA LYS A 74 9.42 -14.33 -3.37
C LYS A 74 8.77 -13.27 -2.49
N LYS A 75 7.77 -12.58 -3.04
CA LYS A 75 6.92 -11.70 -2.27
C LYS A 75 6.15 -12.62 -1.33
N LEU A 76 6.19 -12.32 -0.03
CA LEU A 76 5.33 -13.00 0.91
C LEU A 76 3.90 -12.82 0.42
N GLU A 77 3.26 -13.90 -0.03
CA GLU A 77 1.85 -13.85 -0.34
C GLU A 77 1.11 -13.56 0.95
N SER A 78 0.43 -12.42 0.99
CA SER A 78 -0.32 -12.03 2.17
C SER A 78 -1.44 -13.03 2.44
N SER A 79 -1.44 -13.61 3.63
CA SER A 79 -2.59 -14.35 4.17
C SER A 79 -3.76 -13.42 4.47
N VAL A 80 -3.49 -12.13 4.73
CA VAL A 80 -4.51 -11.08 4.88
C VAL A 80 -5.04 -10.69 3.50
N LYS A 81 -6.37 -10.79 3.33
CA LYS A 81 -7.05 -10.65 2.03
C LYS A 81 -7.67 -9.27 1.79
N GLY A 82 -7.77 -8.43 2.82
CA GLY A 82 -8.33 -7.09 2.70
C GLY A 82 -8.76 -6.53 4.05
N PHE A 83 -9.46 -5.40 3.99
CA PHE A 83 -10.09 -4.78 5.14
C PHE A 83 -11.44 -5.47 5.41
N ASN A 84 -11.69 -5.87 6.66
CA ASN A 84 -12.91 -6.60 7.01
C ASN A 84 -13.99 -5.69 7.63
N HIS A 85 -13.63 -4.93 8.66
CA HIS A 85 -14.52 -3.97 9.30
C HIS A 85 -13.72 -2.92 10.07
N LEU A 86 -14.36 -1.77 10.32
CA LEU A 86 -13.88 -0.72 11.22
C LEU A 86 -14.70 -0.78 12.51
N THR A 87 -14.06 -0.75 13.69
CA THR A 87 -14.76 -0.56 14.96
C THR A 87 -14.36 0.78 15.57
N LEU A 88 -15.35 1.62 15.89
CA LEU A 88 -15.18 2.89 16.57
C LEU A 88 -15.76 2.83 17.97
N SER A 89 -14.96 3.27 18.95
CA SER A 89 -15.40 3.49 20.32
C SER A 89 -16.26 4.75 20.38
N VAL A 90 -17.48 4.67 20.90
CA VAL A 90 -18.40 5.82 20.99
C VAL A 90 -18.94 5.98 22.40
N LYS A 91 -19.23 7.21 22.81
CA LYS A 91 -19.79 7.52 24.13
C LYS A 91 -21.31 7.40 24.20
N ASP A 92 -21.99 7.51 23.06
CA ASP A 92 -23.45 7.37 22.95
C ASP A 92 -23.85 6.74 21.62
N ILE A 93 -24.40 5.51 21.68
CA ILE A 93 -24.83 4.75 20.49
C ILE A 93 -25.88 5.50 19.66
N SER A 94 -26.84 6.16 20.31
CA SER A 94 -27.94 6.81 19.58
C SER A 94 -27.45 8.06 18.86
N ARG A 95 -26.61 8.85 19.53
CA ARG A 95 -25.98 10.05 18.94
C ARG A 95 -25.09 9.68 17.76
N SER A 96 -24.28 8.63 17.88
CA SER A 96 -23.38 8.23 16.80
C SER A 96 -24.16 7.59 15.64
N LEU A 97 -25.21 6.80 15.92
CA LEU A 97 -26.11 6.31 14.87
C LEU A 97 -26.75 7.45 14.08
N ASP A 98 -27.28 8.47 14.76
CA ASP A 98 -27.86 9.63 14.08
C ASP A 98 -26.87 10.32 13.14
N PHE A 99 -25.61 10.47 13.56
CA PHE A 99 -24.56 11.02 12.72
C PHE A 99 -24.28 10.14 11.49
N TYR A 100 -23.96 8.86 11.67
CA TYR A 100 -23.58 8.00 10.54
C TYR A 100 -24.76 7.68 9.61
N GLU A 101 -25.96 7.47 10.14
CA GLU A 101 -27.16 7.15 9.35
C GLU A 101 -27.76 8.40 8.70
N ASN A 102 -28.11 9.41 9.50
CA ASN A 102 -28.90 10.54 9.02
C ASN A 102 -28.06 11.66 8.39
N GLN A 103 -26.82 11.88 8.85
CA GLN A 103 -25.95 12.91 8.28
C GLN A 103 -25.06 12.36 7.15
N LEU A 104 -24.53 11.13 7.31
CA LEU A 104 -23.63 10.54 6.32
C LEU A 104 -24.29 9.52 5.38
N GLY A 105 -25.54 9.11 5.64
CA GLY A 105 -26.29 8.22 4.76
C GLY A 105 -25.89 6.74 4.83
N PHE A 106 -25.28 6.30 5.94
CA PHE A 106 -24.97 4.88 6.14
C PHE A 106 -26.26 4.11 6.46
N THR A 107 -26.29 2.81 6.19
CA THR A 107 -27.44 1.97 6.56
C THR A 107 -27.21 1.38 7.94
N ALA A 108 -28.04 1.72 8.92
CA ALA A 108 -28.03 1.04 10.21
C ALA A 108 -28.66 -0.36 10.08
N GLU A 109 -27.87 -1.41 10.30
CA GLU A 109 -28.29 -2.80 10.11
C GLU A 109 -28.88 -3.40 11.39
N VAL A 110 -28.22 -3.17 12.52
CA VAL A 110 -28.65 -3.68 13.82
C VAL A 110 -28.05 -2.86 14.96
N ARG A 111 -28.79 -2.78 16.07
CA ARG A 111 -28.38 -2.11 17.31
C ARG A 111 -28.63 -3.02 18.51
N TRP A 112 -27.74 -2.94 19.51
CA TRP A 112 -27.93 -3.50 20.85
C TRP A 112 -27.55 -2.47 21.92
N ALA A 113 -27.58 -2.87 23.19
CA ALA A 113 -27.37 -1.95 24.33
C ALA A 113 -26.02 -1.23 24.32
N THR A 114 -24.98 -1.87 23.77
CA THR A 114 -23.59 -1.41 23.84
C THR A 114 -22.94 -1.33 22.46
N GLY A 115 -23.73 -1.30 21.38
CA GLY A 115 -23.16 -1.24 20.04
C GLY A 115 -24.18 -1.25 18.92
N ALA A 116 -23.67 -1.07 17.70
CA ALA A 116 -24.44 -1.16 16.48
C ALA A 116 -23.56 -1.59 15.30
N TYR A 117 -24.17 -2.18 14.28
CA TYR A 117 -23.54 -2.40 12.98
C TYR A 117 -24.22 -1.56 11.92
N LEU A 118 -23.40 -0.96 11.06
CA LEU A 118 -23.81 -0.21 9.89
C LEU A 118 -23.07 -0.70 8.66
N SER A 119 -23.71 -0.54 7.50
CA SER A 119 -23.11 -0.81 6.19
C SER A 119 -23.04 0.47 5.34
N TYR A 120 -21.99 0.57 4.53
CA TYR A 120 -21.83 1.60 3.50
C TYR A 120 -21.09 1.00 2.29
N GLY A 121 -21.80 0.81 1.17
CA GLY A 121 -21.28 0.00 0.07
C GLY A 121 -20.87 -1.38 0.57
N ASP A 122 -19.61 -1.76 0.37
CA ASP A 122 -19.04 -3.02 0.86
C ASP A 122 -18.37 -2.90 2.25
N ALA A 123 -18.41 -1.72 2.87
CA ALA A 123 -17.79 -1.47 4.18
C ALA A 123 -18.72 -1.86 5.34
N TRP A 124 -18.13 -2.47 6.36
CA TRP A 124 -18.78 -2.78 7.63
C TRP A 124 -18.21 -1.88 8.73
N LEU A 125 -19.07 -1.04 9.31
CA LEU A 125 -18.78 -0.21 10.48
C LEU A 125 -19.44 -0.81 11.72
N CYS A 126 -18.66 -0.94 12.79
CA CYS A 126 -19.08 -1.31 14.12
C CYS A 126 -18.95 -0.10 15.04
N LEU A 127 -20.02 0.24 15.74
CA LEU A 127 -19.99 1.18 16.85
C LEU A 127 -19.99 0.37 18.15
N SER A 128 -19.04 0.64 19.04
CA SER A 128 -18.94 -0.03 20.33
C SER A 128 -18.96 1.01 21.46
N LEU A 129 -19.89 0.85 22.40
CA LEU A 129 -20.01 1.76 23.53
C LEU A 129 -18.77 1.62 24.43
N CYS A 130 -18.04 2.72 24.60
CA CYS A 130 -16.90 2.81 25.50
C CYS A 130 -17.16 3.90 26.56
N SER A 131 -17.17 3.51 27.83
CA SER A 131 -17.45 4.40 28.95
C SER A 131 -16.21 5.06 29.56
N ASP A 132 -15.03 4.84 28.98
CA ASP A 132 -13.79 5.38 29.54
C ASP A 132 -13.68 6.88 29.24
N GLU A 133 -13.78 7.70 30.29
CA GLU A 133 -13.70 9.18 30.23
C GLU A 133 -12.30 9.71 29.85
N LYS A 134 -11.32 8.82 29.58
CA LYS A 134 -9.90 9.16 29.43
C LYS A 134 -9.42 9.43 28.00
N GLU A 135 -10.31 9.45 27.01
CA GLU A 135 -9.93 9.85 25.66
C GLU A 135 -9.94 11.38 25.54
N GLU A 136 -8.77 11.97 25.78
CA GLU A 136 -8.43 13.28 25.24
C GLU A 136 -8.53 13.22 23.71
N MET A 137 -9.01 14.30 23.08
CA MET A 137 -9.07 14.39 21.62
C MET A 137 -7.73 14.00 21.02
N SER A 138 -7.72 13.02 20.11
CA SER A 138 -6.50 12.57 19.43
C SER A 138 -5.81 13.77 18.76
N VAL A 139 -4.66 14.17 19.31
CA VAL A 139 -3.71 15.12 18.68
C VAL A 139 -2.98 14.46 17.51
N HIS A 140 -3.25 13.18 17.24
CA HIS A 140 -2.63 12.39 16.20
C HIS A 140 -3.42 12.48 14.88
N TYR A 141 -2.73 12.20 13.78
CA TYR A 141 -3.26 12.25 12.40
C TYR A 141 -4.00 10.97 11.99
N THR A 142 -4.35 10.09 12.93
CA THR A 142 -5.08 8.86 12.61
C THR A 142 -6.49 9.22 12.17
N HIS A 143 -6.82 8.95 10.91
CA HIS A 143 -8.12 9.24 10.34
C HIS A 143 -8.60 8.10 9.44
N TYR A 144 -9.90 8.10 9.15
CA TYR A 144 -10.56 7.11 8.31
C TYR A 144 -11.13 7.79 7.06
N ALA A 145 -10.61 7.42 5.88
CA ALA A 145 -11.00 8.03 4.62
C ALA A 145 -12.05 7.18 3.89
N PHE A 146 -13.08 7.85 3.38
CA PHE A 146 -14.16 7.27 2.60
C PHE A 146 -14.15 7.84 1.17
N ASN A 147 -14.47 6.99 0.21
CA ASN A 147 -14.73 7.43 -1.15
C ASN A 147 -16.02 8.23 -1.18
N ILE A 148 -16.07 9.25 -2.04
CA ILE A 148 -17.25 10.09 -2.22
C ILE A 148 -17.31 10.54 -3.67
N ASP A 149 -18.50 10.83 -4.19
CA ASP A 149 -18.65 11.49 -5.49
C ASP A 149 -18.66 13.02 -5.35
N THR A 150 -18.46 13.72 -6.46
CA THR A 150 -18.35 15.19 -6.47
C THR A 150 -19.61 15.91 -6.02
N ALA A 151 -20.80 15.37 -6.32
CA ALA A 151 -22.05 16.02 -5.93
C ALA A 151 -22.28 15.91 -4.43
N SER A 152 -22.05 14.72 -3.86
CA SER A 152 -22.15 14.46 -2.43
C SER A 152 -21.10 15.26 -1.64
N LEU A 153 -19.85 15.32 -2.10
CA LEU A 153 -18.80 16.11 -1.42
C LEU A 153 -19.15 17.60 -1.36
N LYS A 154 -19.73 18.13 -2.44
CA LYS A 154 -20.21 19.52 -2.46
C LYS A 154 -21.35 19.72 -1.45
N ALA A 155 -22.34 18.83 -1.43
CA ALA A 155 -23.46 18.93 -0.49
C ALA A 155 -23.00 18.89 0.96
N MET A 156 -22.04 18.01 1.29
CA MET A 156 -21.47 17.92 2.64
C MET A 156 -20.71 19.19 3.04
N ARG A 157 -19.99 19.83 2.11
CA ARG A 157 -19.30 21.10 2.40
C ARG A 157 -20.24 22.25 2.75
N ASP A 158 -21.44 22.22 2.21
CA ASP A 158 -22.44 23.24 2.46
C ASP A 158 -23.22 23.01 3.77
N ASP A 159 -22.98 21.88 4.47
CA ASP A 159 -23.60 21.57 5.76
C ASP A 159 -22.84 22.23 6.93
N PRO A 160 -23.44 23.24 7.60
CA PRO A 160 -22.80 23.94 8.71
C PRO A 160 -22.73 23.12 10.00
N ALA A 161 -23.40 21.96 10.07
CA ALA A 161 -23.40 21.11 11.26
C ALA A 161 -22.13 20.26 11.39
N LEU A 162 -21.35 20.10 10.32
CA LEU A 162 -20.14 19.28 10.32
C LEU A 162 -18.96 20.01 10.98
N ASP A 163 -18.30 19.34 11.93
CA ASP A 163 -17.07 19.84 12.56
C ASP A 163 -15.85 19.59 11.67
N ILE A 164 -15.31 20.64 11.04
CA ILE A 164 -14.16 20.54 10.15
C ILE A 164 -12.85 20.62 10.94
N TRP A 165 -12.01 19.58 10.86
CA TRP A 165 -10.75 19.52 11.61
C TRP A 165 -9.49 19.87 10.83
N GLN A 166 -9.55 19.91 9.49
CA GLN A 166 -8.40 20.23 8.66
C GLN A 166 -8.81 20.85 7.32
N VAL A 167 -7.98 21.78 6.83
CA VAL A 167 -8.07 22.32 5.47
C VAL A 167 -7.32 21.39 4.52
N ASN A 168 -7.90 21.07 3.37
CA ASN A 168 -7.24 20.21 2.39
C ASN A 168 -5.95 20.84 1.85
N GLN A 169 -4.86 20.07 1.91
CA GLN A 169 -3.54 20.44 1.40
C GLN A 169 -2.92 19.33 0.52
N SER A 170 -3.65 18.24 0.29
CA SER A 170 -3.15 17.08 -0.46
C SER A 170 -3.78 17.01 -1.86
N GLU A 171 -3.19 16.19 -2.73
CA GLU A 171 -3.76 15.97 -4.06
C GLU A 171 -5.12 15.27 -3.97
N GLY A 172 -6.03 15.66 -4.85
CA GLY A 172 -7.43 15.25 -4.81
C GLY A 172 -8.25 16.17 -3.94
N ASP A 173 -9.58 16.04 -4.04
CA ASP A 173 -10.50 16.90 -3.34
C ASP A 173 -10.98 16.19 -2.06
N SER A 174 -10.56 16.70 -0.90
CA SER A 174 -10.86 16.12 0.41
C SER A 174 -11.68 17.05 1.30
N LEU A 175 -12.52 16.47 2.15
CA LEU A 175 -13.19 17.13 3.28
C LEU A 175 -12.89 16.36 4.56
N TYR A 176 -12.42 17.07 5.59
CA TYR A 176 -11.98 16.49 6.86
C TYR A 176 -12.98 16.82 7.97
N VAL A 177 -13.72 15.83 8.46
CA VAL A 177 -14.85 15.99 9.40
C VAL A 177 -14.60 15.19 10.67
N ARG A 178 -14.95 15.72 11.85
CA ARG A 178 -14.99 14.94 13.09
C ARG A 178 -16.38 14.38 13.31
N ASP A 179 -16.43 13.15 13.78
CA ASP A 179 -17.66 12.58 14.30
C ASP A 179 -17.98 13.10 15.73
N PRO A 180 -19.13 12.74 16.32
CA PRO A 180 -19.54 13.22 17.65
C PRO A 180 -18.61 12.85 18.81
N ASP A 181 -17.74 11.86 18.61
CA ASP A 181 -16.75 11.40 19.57
C ASP A 181 -15.34 11.94 19.27
N GLY A 182 -15.18 12.70 18.17
CA GLY A 182 -13.94 13.32 17.76
C GLY A 182 -13.08 12.47 16.82
N HIS A 183 -13.60 11.34 16.34
CA HIS A 183 -12.91 10.52 15.35
C HIS A 183 -12.73 11.32 14.07
N GLN A 184 -11.51 11.33 13.55
CA GLN A 184 -11.15 12.08 12.35
C GLN A 184 -11.56 11.27 11.12
N LEU A 185 -12.50 11.80 10.35
CA LEU A 185 -12.96 11.24 9.08
C LEU A 185 -12.47 12.10 7.92
N GLU A 186 -12.26 11.48 6.77
CA GLU A 186 -11.97 12.15 5.50
C GLU A 186 -12.93 11.64 4.41
N PHE A 187 -13.45 12.54 3.58
CA PHE A 187 -14.18 12.20 2.37
C PHE A 187 -13.35 12.65 1.17
N HIS A 188 -12.87 11.69 0.38
CA HIS A 188 -11.82 11.93 -0.61
C HIS A 188 -12.25 11.53 -2.03
N LEU A 189 -12.03 12.44 -2.98
CA LEU A 189 -12.08 12.16 -4.41
C LEU A 189 -10.69 11.76 -4.91
N GLY A 190 -10.50 10.46 -5.15
CA GLY A 190 -9.26 9.94 -5.71
C GLY A 190 -9.06 8.45 -5.44
N SER A 191 -7.86 7.97 -5.74
CA SER A 191 -7.44 6.61 -5.44
C SER A 191 -5.94 6.57 -5.18
N LEU A 192 -5.43 5.46 -4.66
CA LEU A 192 -3.98 5.26 -4.58
C LEU A 192 -3.32 5.42 -5.96
N SER A 193 -3.96 4.95 -7.04
CA SER A 193 -3.41 5.06 -8.40
C SER A 193 -3.25 6.52 -8.86
N SER A 194 -4.27 7.36 -8.62
CA SER A 194 -4.19 8.79 -8.95
C SER A 194 -3.14 9.49 -8.09
N ARG A 195 -3.09 9.15 -6.79
CA ARG A 195 -2.08 9.67 -5.86
C ARG A 195 -0.65 9.32 -6.27
N LEU A 196 -0.38 8.07 -6.64
CA LEU A 196 0.95 7.67 -7.11
C LEU A 196 1.30 8.30 -8.46
N THR A 197 0.30 8.62 -9.28
CA THR A 197 0.53 9.36 -10.53
C THR A 197 0.92 10.80 -10.25
N SER A 198 0.21 11.49 -9.36
CA SER A 198 0.52 12.88 -8.99
C SER A 198 1.89 13.03 -8.33
N LEU A 199 2.34 12.04 -7.54
CA LEU A 199 3.67 12.02 -6.93
C LEU A 199 4.82 11.94 -7.95
N LYS A 200 4.58 11.49 -9.18
CA LYS A 200 5.60 11.52 -10.25
C LYS A 200 5.80 12.94 -10.79
N GLU A 201 4.76 13.77 -10.74
CA GLU A 201 4.79 15.15 -11.22
C GLU A 201 5.23 16.11 -10.11
N THR A 202 4.70 15.93 -8.90
CA THR A 202 4.99 16.76 -7.72
C THR A 202 5.39 15.86 -6.54
N PRO A 203 6.65 15.41 -6.48
CA PRO A 203 7.11 14.51 -5.42
C PRO A 203 7.26 15.24 -4.09
N TYR A 204 7.01 14.52 -3.00
CA TYR A 204 7.41 14.99 -1.67
C TYR A 204 8.94 15.08 -1.53
N GLN A 205 9.39 15.91 -0.59
CA GLN A 205 10.81 15.99 -0.25
C GLN A 205 11.31 14.62 0.22
N GLY A 206 12.33 14.08 -0.45
CA GLY A 206 12.91 12.78 -0.11
C GLY A 206 12.06 11.57 -0.55
N LEU A 207 11.14 11.72 -1.50
CA LEU A 207 10.34 10.61 -2.02
C LEU A 207 11.21 9.47 -2.56
N GLU A 208 10.93 8.25 -2.10
CA GLU A 208 11.54 7.00 -2.57
C GLU A 208 10.45 6.01 -3.02
N TRP A 209 10.65 5.36 -4.16
CA TRP A 209 9.74 4.31 -4.66
C TRP A 209 10.20 2.93 -4.18
N LEU A 210 9.35 2.23 -3.42
CA LEU A 210 9.68 0.96 -2.76
C LEU A 210 9.32 -0.30 -3.59
N SER A 211 8.73 -0.13 -4.78
CA SER A 211 8.26 -1.22 -5.65
C SER A 211 8.51 -0.93 -7.12
#